data_AF-A0A964JAZ9-F1
#
_entry.id   AF-A0A964JAZ9-F1
#
_cell.length_a   1.000
_cell.length_b   1.000
_cell.length_c   1.000
_cell.angle_alpha   90.00
_cell.angle_beta   90.00
_cell.angle_gamma   90.00
#
_symmetry.space_group_name_H-M   'P 1'
#
loop_
_entity.id
_entity.type
_entity.pdbx_description
1 polymer ?
#
loop_
_entity_poly.entity_id
_entity_poly.type
_entity_poly.pdbx_seq_one_letter_code
_entity_poly.pdbx_strand_id
1 'polypeptide(L)'
;MKTWAGTKPEFKKRGAFALLWGLTVHDKDAPDRQFLDCLPLIERAALDERDYVKKGIDISLRALGKRNPSLRVAALNLAKILTQSTEGSQSWIGRSTIRDLSNAKARRG
;
A
#
# COMPACT_ATOMS: atom_id res chain seq x y z
N MET A 1 9.86 17.79 -4.93
CA MET A 1 9.29 17.47 -3.60
C MET A 1 10.26 16.62 -2.78
N LYS A 2 11.21 17.25 -2.08
CA LYS A 2 12.17 16.55 -1.19
C LYS A 2 12.41 17.39 0.06
N THR A 3 11.64 17.17 1.11
CA THR A 3 12.05 17.45 2.50
C THR A 3 11.11 16.64 3.42
N TRP A 4 11.29 16.67 4.73
CA TRP A 4 10.47 16.00 5.77
C TRP A 4 11.00 14.68 6.35
N ALA A 5 12.32 14.48 6.41
CA ALA A 5 12.95 13.38 7.18
C ALA A 5 13.34 13.74 8.64
N GLY A 6 13.36 15.01 9.05
CA GLY A 6 13.75 15.38 10.42
C GLY A 6 12.53 15.66 11.32
N THR A 7 12.52 15.14 12.55
CA THR A 7 11.62 15.47 13.69
C THR A 7 10.53 14.44 14.02
N LYS A 8 10.79 13.70 15.12
CA LYS A 8 9.98 12.77 15.94
C LYS A 8 9.39 11.52 15.23
N PRO A 9 9.86 10.29 15.56
CA PRO A 9 9.64 9.07 14.76
C PRO A 9 8.25 8.43 14.87
N GLU A 10 7.37 8.88 15.76
CA GLU A 10 6.07 8.23 16.01
C GLU A 10 4.90 8.80 15.21
N PHE A 11 4.93 10.10 14.88
CA PHE A 11 3.81 10.77 14.20
C PHE A 11 4.01 10.95 12.69
N LYS A 12 5.26 10.91 12.18
CA LYS A 12 5.52 11.07 10.74
C LYS A 12 5.22 9.85 9.88
N LYS A 13 5.33 8.62 10.40
CA LYS A 13 4.90 7.42 9.65
C LYS A 13 3.39 7.41 9.41
N ARG A 14 2.60 7.85 10.40
CA ARG A 14 1.13 7.99 10.27
C ARG A 14 0.75 8.99 9.17
N GLY A 15 1.43 10.13 9.13
CA GLY A 15 1.22 11.16 8.11
C GLY A 15 1.61 10.70 6.69
N ALA A 16 2.72 9.97 6.55
CA ALA A 16 3.21 9.53 5.24
C ALA A 16 2.29 8.53 4.52
N PHE A 17 1.65 7.60 5.25
CA PHE A 17 0.73 6.62 4.63
C PHE A 17 -0.71 7.14 4.48
N ALA A 18 -1.17 8.03 5.36
CA ALA A 18 -2.39 8.80 5.11
C ALA A 18 -2.23 9.75 3.91
N LEU A 19 -1.04 10.33 3.72
CA LEU A 19 -0.68 11.09 2.51
C LEU A 19 -0.52 10.19 1.28
N LEU A 20 0.05 8.98 1.41
CA LEU A 20 0.13 8.01 0.30
C LEU A 20 -1.27 7.58 -0.14
N TRP A 21 -2.18 7.31 0.81
CA TRP A 21 -3.60 7.08 0.57
C TRP A 21 -4.26 8.30 -0.09
N GLY A 22 -4.00 9.50 0.44
CA GLY A 22 -4.48 10.75 -0.14
C GLY A 22 -4.02 10.94 -1.59
N LEU A 23 -2.76 10.66 -1.91
CA LEU A 23 -2.20 10.70 -3.26
C LEU A 23 -2.80 9.62 -4.16
N THR A 24 -3.03 8.40 -3.65
CA THR A 24 -3.67 7.32 -4.43
C THR A 24 -5.13 7.60 -4.77
N VAL A 25 -5.84 8.33 -3.90
CA VAL A 25 -7.27 8.62 -4.05
C VAL A 25 -7.54 9.96 -4.78
N HIS A 26 -6.68 10.97 -4.61
CA HIS A 26 -6.91 12.30 -5.16
C HIS A 26 -6.19 12.60 -6.49
N ASP A 27 -5.09 11.91 -6.81
CA ASP A 27 -4.37 12.13 -8.06
C ASP A 27 -4.79 11.11 -9.13
N LYS A 28 -5.86 11.46 -9.87
CA LYS A 28 -6.46 10.61 -10.91
C LYS A 28 -5.65 10.63 -12.22
N ASP A 29 -4.76 11.61 -12.38
CA ASP A 29 -3.92 11.81 -13.57
C ASP A 29 -2.48 11.28 -13.39
N ALA A 30 -2.10 10.94 -12.15
CA ALA A 30 -0.82 10.31 -11.86
C ALA A 30 -0.61 9.03 -12.72
N PRO A 31 0.52 8.92 -13.43
CA PRO A 31 0.83 7.75 -14.23
C PRO A 31 1.12 6.54 -13.35
N ASP A 32 0.72 5.35 -13.82
CA ASP A 32 0.91 4.06 -13.15
C ASP A 32 2.32 3.85 -12.58
N ARG A 33 3.34 4.39 -13.25
CA ARG A 33 4.74 4.32 -12.84
C ARG A 33 4.98 4.89 -11.43
N GLN A 34 4.32 5.98 -11.05
CA GLN A 34 4.48 6.56 -9.71
C GLN A 34 3.96 5.61 -8.62
N PHE A 35 2.91 4.83 -8.91
CA PHE A 35 2.38 3.83 -7.99
C PHE A 35 3.28 2.60 -7.90
N LEU A 36 3.86 2.18 -9.02
CA LEU A 36 4.83 1.08 -9.05
C LEU A 36 6.10 1.43 -8.25
N ASP A 37 6.59 2.66 -8.37
CA ASP A 37 7.75 3.16 -7.61
C ASP A 37 7.49 3.20 -6.09
N CYS A 38 6.22 3.19 -5.68
CA CYS A 38 5.82 3.16 -4.27
C CYS A 38 5.77 1.73 -3.68
N LEU A 39 5.72 0.67 -4.49
CA LEU A 39 5.63 -0.72 -4.01
C LEU A 39 6.80 -1.13 -3.10
N PRO A 40 8.08 -0.81 -3.42
CA PRO A 40 9.20 -1.11 -2.52
C PRO A 40 9.12 -0.35 -1.19
N LEU A 41 8.50 0.83 -1.18
CA LEU A 41 8.29 1.60 0.06
C LEU A 41 7.21 0.96 0.94
N ILE A 42 6.14 0.47 0.32
CA ILE A 42 5.06 -0.30 0.98
C ILE A 42 5.64 -1.57 1.60
N GLU A 43 6.47 -2.31 0.87
CA GLU A 43 7.11 -3.54 1.36
C GLU A 43 7.95 -3.29 2.62
N ARG A 44 8.85 -2.29 2.58
CA ARG A 44 9.70 -1.93 3.71
C ARG A 44 8.91 -1.44 4.92
N ALA A 45 7.81 -0.73 4.67
CA ALA A 45 6.96 -0.22 5.73
C ALA A 45 6.01 -1.28 6.31
N ALA A 46 5.73 -2.36 5.56
CA ALA A 46 4.88 -3.44 6.03
C ALA A 46 5.48 -4.22 7.22
N LEU A 47 6.79 -4.04 7.49
CA LEU A 47 7.46 -4.51 8.71
C LEU A 47 7.05 -3.74 9.97
N ASP A 48 6.39 -2.58 9.84
CA ASP A 48 5.96 -1.80 10.99
C ASP A 48 4.71 -2.43 11.62
N GLU A 49 4.86 -2.98 12.83
CA GLU A 49 3.80 -3.69 13.54
C GLU A 49 2.74 -2.77 14.18
N ARG A 50 2.92 -1.45 14.13
CA ARG A 50 1.94 -0.52 14.71
C ARG A 50 0.63 -0.62 13.94
N ASP A 51 -0.45 -0.96 14.63
CA ASP A 51 -1.77 -1.23 14.02
C ASP A 51 -2.26 -0.15 13.06
N TYR A 52 -2.01 1.12 13.36
CA TYR A 52 -2.39 2.23 12.50
C TYR A 52 -1.59 2.28 11.19
N VAL A 53 -0.29 1.96 11.24
CA VAL A 53 0.59 1.93 10.07
C VAL A 53 0.23 0.73 9.20
N LYS A 54 0.11 -0.45 9.82
CA LYS A 54 -0.34 -1.69 9.19
C LYS A 54 -1.67 -1.50 8.43
N LYS A 55 -2.68 -0.89 9.08
CA LYS A 55 -3.97 -0.58 8.43
C LYS A 55 -3.82 0.43 7.29
N GLY A 56 -3.00 1.46 7.43
CA GLY A 56 -2.76 2.45 6.37
C GLY A 56 -2.15 1.83 5.11
N ILE A 57 -1.18 0.93 5.29
CA ILE A 57 -0.52 0.18 4.20
C ILE A 57 -1.51 -0.77 3.53
N ASP A 58 -2.27 -1.54 4.32
CA ASP A 58 -3.30 -2.46 3.86
C ASP A 58 -4.40 -1.76 3.05
N ILE A 59 -4.89 -0.63 3.54
CA ILE A 59 -5.86 0.19 2.81
C ILE A 59 -5.24 0.66 1.49
N SER A 60 -4.04 1.25 1.50
CA SER A 60 -3.34 1.76 0.30
C SER A 60 -3.07 0.73 -0.78
N LEU A 61 -2.57 -0.45 -0.40
CA LEU A 61 -2.24 -1.51 -1.34
C LEU A 61 -3.50 -2.03 -2.06
N ARG A 62 -4.64 -2.10 -1.36
CA ARG A 62 -5.94 -2.44 -1.96
C ARG A 62 -6.46 -1.39 -2.92
N ALA A 63 -6.35 -0.10 -2.61
CA ALA A 63 -6.80 0.93 -3.56
C ALA A 63 -5.95 0.95 -4.83
N LEU A 64 -4.63 0.81 -4.69
CA LEU A 64 -3.72 0.67 -5.83
C LEU A 64 -4.16 -0.48 -6.74
N GLY A 65 -4.44 -1.65 -6.17
CA GLY A 65 -4.90 -2.82 -6.93
C GLY A 65 -6.32 -2.71 -7.48
N LYS A 66 -7.12 -1.73 -7.04
CA LYS A 66 -8.47 -1.45 -7.56
C LYS A 66 -8.47 -0.40 -8.68
N ARG A 67 -7.37 0.32 -8.89
CA ARG A 67 -7.27 1.43 -9.85
C ARG A 67 -7.32 0.94 -11.30
N ASN A 68 -6.51 -0.06 -11.66
CA ASN A 68 -6.51 -0.68 -12.99
C ASN A 68 -5.92 -2.11 -12.97
N PRO A 69 -6.06 -2.89 -14.06
CA PRO A 69 -5.57 -4.27 -14.12
C PRO A 69 -4.05 -4.43 -13.96
N SER A 70 -3.24 -3.50 -14.49
CA SER A 70 -1.77 -3.56 -14.39
C SER A 70 -1.31 -3.40 -12.94
N LEU A 71 -1.84 -2.39 -12.24
CA LEU A 71 -1.58 -2.14 -10.82
C LEU A 71 -2.16 -3.24 -9.94
N ARG A 72 -3.27 -3.87 -10.35
CA ARG A 72 -3.82 -5.05 -9.68
C ARG A 72 -2.84 -6.22 -9.68
N VAL A 73 -2.22 -6.53 -10.81
CA VAL A 73 -1.21 -7.59 -10.90
C VAL A 73 -0.02 -7.26 -10.00
N ALA A 74 0.46 -6.01 -10.03
CA ALA A 74 1.59 -5.57 -9.20
C ALA A 74 1.26 -5.66 -7.69
N ALA A 75 0.07 -5.20 -7.29
CA ALA A 75 -0.40 -5.29 -5.90
C ALA A 75 -0.54 -6.74 -5.43
N LEU A 76 -1.07 -7.63 -6.26
CA LEU A 76 -1.20 -9.05 -5.94
C LEU A 76 0.17 -9.74 -5.83
N ASN A 77 1.13 -9.37 -6.67
CA ASN A 77 2.50 -9.91 -6.60
C ASN A 77 3.17 -9.50 -5.28
N LEU A 78 3.10 -8.21 -4.92
CA LEU A 78 3.62 -7.76 -3.62
C LEU A 78 2.88 -8.44 -2.46
N ALA A 79 1.56 -8.54 -2.53
CA ALA A 79 0.78 -9.19 -1.47
C ALA A 79 1.19 -10.66 -1.26
N LYS A 80 1.48 -11.40 -2.34
CA LYS A 80 2.01 -12.77 -2.25
C LYS A 80 3.37 -12.81 -1.55
N ILE A 81 4.29 -11.91 -1.88
CA ILE A 81 5.59 -11.80 -1.20
C ILE A 81 5.37 -11.55 0.29
N LEU A 82 4.51 -10.58 0.65
CA LEU A 82 4.21 -10.26 2.04
C LEU A 82 3.61 -11.46 2.81
N THR A 83 2.83 -12.33 2.16
CA THR A 83 2.29 -13.53 2.81
C THR A 83 3.35 -14.57 3.19
N GLN A 84 4.51 -14.56 2.54
CA GLN A 84 5.63 -15.47 2.82
C GLN A 84 6.48 -15.02 4.01
N SER A 85 6.28 -13.79 4.49
CA SER A 85 7.01 -13.28 5.64
C SER A 85 6.59 -13.97 6.94
N THR A 86 7.56 -14.16 7.83
CA THR A 86 7.36 -14.60 9.22
C THR A 86 6.77 -13.50 10.11
N GLU A 87 6.80 -12.25 9.65
CA GLU A 87 6.25 -11.11 10.37
C GLU A 87 4.72 -11.07 10.30
N GLY A 88 4.07 -11.00 11.46
CA GLY A 88 2.60 -11.01 11.55
C GLY A 88 1.92 -9.80 10.91
N SER A 89 2.63 -8.67 10.83
CA SER A 89 2.19 -7.45 10.13
C SER A 89 2.14 -7.65 8.61
N GLN A 90 3.25 -8.08 8.00
CA GLN A 90 3.37 -8.32 6.55
C GLN A 90 2.40 -9.40 6.08
N SER A 91 2.36 -10.56 6.74
CA SER A 91 1.50 -11.67 6.31
C SER A 91 0.02 -11.30 6.35
N TRP A 92 -0.38 -10.51 7.35
CA TRP A 92 -1.76 -10.01 7.46
C TRP A 92 -2.12 -9.04 6.34
N ILE A 93 -1.24 -8.08 6.01
CA ILE A 93 -1.46 -7.12 4.92
C ILE A 93 -1.60 -7.85 3.58
N GLY A 94 -0.72 -8.83 3.32
CA GLY A 94 -0.76 -9.65 2.10
C GLY A 94 -2.06 -10.43 1.97
N ARG A 95 -2.46 -11.18 3.00
CA ARG A 95 -3.71 -11.98 3.00
C ARG A 95 -4.95 -11.11 2.84
N SER A 96 -5.00 -9.99 3.56
CA SER A 96 -6.09 -9.02 3.48
C SER A 96 -6.24 -8.44 2.08
N THR A 97 -5.12 -8.05 1.45
CA THR A 97 -5.09 -7.52 0.08
C THR A 97 -5.54 -8.57 -0.94
N ILE A 98 -5.02 -9.79 -0.88
CA ILE A 98 -5.40 -10.88 -1.80
C ILE A 98 -6.90 -11.15 -1.70
N ARG A 99 -7.45 -11.26 -0.49
CA ARG A 99 -8.88 -11.49 -0.27
C ARG A 99 -9.73 -10.39 -0.87
N ASP A 100 -9.42 -9.13 -0.59
CA ASP A 100 -10.20 -8.00 -1.07
C ASP A 100 -10.11 -7.82 -2.59
N LEU A 101 -8.91 -7.93 -3.17
CA LEU A 101 -8.77 -7.85 -4.61
C LEU A 101 -9.48 -9.00 -5.30
N SER A 102 -9.36 -10.24 -4.80
CA SER A 102 -10.05 -11.41 -5.39
C SER A 102 -11.58 -11.27 -5.37
N ASN A 103 -12.14 -10.65 -4.32
CA ASN A 103 -13.58 -10.40 -4.19
C ASN A 103 -14.03 -9.12 -4.89
N ALA A 104 -13.13 -8.18 -5.15
CA ALA A 104 -13.44 -6.97 -5.89
C ALA A 104 -13.70 -7.33 -7.36
N LYS A 105 -14.99 -7.43 -7.73
CA LYS A 105 -15.45 -7.34 -9.12
C LYS A 105 -14.75 -6.11 -9.71
N ALA A 106 -13.93 -6.31 -10.75
CA ALA A 106 -13.22 -5.25 -11.42
C ALA A 106 -14.22 -4.11 -11.67
N ARG A 107 -14.05 -2.97 -11.00
CA ARG A 107 -14.89 -1.80 -11.23
C ARG A 107 -14.65 -1.43 -12.69
N ARG A 108 -15.62 -1.75 -13.54
CA ARG A 108 -15.68 -1.31 -14.93
C ARG A 108 -15.66 0.21 -14.88
N GLY A 109 -14.56 0.79 -15.37
CA GLY A 109 -14.62 2.11 -15.97
C GLY A 109 -15.39 2.02 -17.27
#